data_AF-A0A8T5Q006-F1
#
_entry.id   AF-A0A8T5Q006-F1
#
_cell.length_a   1.000
_cell.length_b   1.000
_cell.length_c   1.000
_cell.angle_alpha   90.00
_cell.angle_beta   90.00
_cell.angle_gamma   90.00
#
_symmetry.space_group_name_H-M   'P 1'
#
loop_
_entity.id
_entity.type
_entity.pdbx_description
1 polymer ?
#
loop_
_entity_poly.entity_id
_entity_poly.type
_entity_poly.pdbx_seq_one_letter_code
_entity_poly.pdbx_strand_id
1 'polypeptide(L)' 'MSKYKHPSKKKRLSKLNRQTRWAPFWTVPRKYGMGRRVHPGRHTAVKRSWRRTKSKA' A
#
# COMPACT_ATOMS: atom_id res chain seq x y z
N MET A 1 15.08 5.56 -16.65
CA MET A 1 14.62 4.29 -16.03
C MET A 1 15.24 3.13 -16.79
N SER A 2 15.87 2.16 -16.11
CA SER A 2 16.36 0.97 -16.83
C SER A 2 15.18 0.19 -17.43
N LYS A 3 15.24 -0.05 -18.75
CA LYS A 3 14.28 -0.84 -19.51
C LYS A 3 14.28 -2.29 -19.02
N TYR A 4 15.47 -2.84 -18.76
CA TYR A 4 15.66 -4.22 -18.32
C TYR A 4 15.87 -4.28 -16.80
N LYS A 5 15.02 -5.03 -16.11
CA LYS A 5 15.09 -5.24 -14.66
C LYS A 5 15.14 -6.72 -14.36
N HIS A 6 16.04 -7.12 -13.48
CA HIS A 6 16.10 -8.49 -12.99
C HIS A 6 14.73 -8.92 -12.41
N PRO A 7 14.27 -10.16 -12.63
CA PRO A 7 12.95 -10.62 -12.17
C PRO A 7 12.71 -10.39 -10.67
N SER A 8 13.73 -10.58 -9.82
CA SER A 8 13.63 -10.32 -8.38
C SER A 8 13.32 -8.85 -8.05
N LYS A 9 13.90 -7.92 -8.80
CA LYS A 9 13.60 -6.48 -8.68
C LYS A 9 12.18 -6.17 -9.15
N LYS A 10 11.72 -6.78 -10.25
CA LYS A 10 10.34 -6.63 -10.76
C LYS A 10 9.30 -7.08 -9.72
N LYS A 11 9.53 -8.23 -9.06
CA LYS A 11 8.67 -8.73 -7.97
C LYS A 11 8.60 -7.75 -6.79
N ARG A 12 9.74 -7.24 -6.33
CA ARG A 12 9.81 -6.25 -5.24
C ARG A 12 9.07 -4.95 -5.60
N LEU A 13 9.29 -4.41 -6.79
CA LEU A 13 8.59 -3.21 -7.27
C LEU A 13 7.07 -3.43 -7.39
N SER A 14 6.62 -4.60 -7.85
CA SER A 14 5.19 -4.95 -7.88
C SER A 14 4.55 -4.99 -6.49
N LYS A 15 5.26 -5.51 -5.49
CA LYS A 15 4.81 -5.47 -4.08
C LYS A 15 4.70 -4.02 -3.59
N LEU A 16 5.73 -3.20 -3.84
CA LEU A 16 5.75 -1.78 -3.45
C LEU A 16 4.67 -0.94 -4.14
N ASN A 17 4.28 -1.31 -5.37
CA ASN A 17 3.19 -0.65 -6.06
C ASN A 17 1.84 -0.90 -5.39
N ARG A 18 1.60 -2.14 -4.91
CA ARG A 18 0.37 -2.50 -4.18
C ARG A 18 0.23 -1.76 -2.85
N GLN A 19 1.34 -1.44 -2.19
CA GLN A 19 1.38 -0.68 -0.92
C GLN A 19 1.12 0.83 -1.05
N THR A 20 0.77 1.32 -2.24
CA THR A 20 0.33 2.72 -2.43
C THR A 20 -1.14 2.93 -2.08
N ARG A 21 -1.92 1.84 -2.10
CA ARG A 21 -3.37 1.85 -1.86
C ARG A 21 -3.67 1.90 -0.36
N TRP A 22 -4.82 2.48 -0.01
CA TRP A 22 -5.36 2.34 1.34
C TRP A 22 -5.86 0.93 1.61
N ALA A 23 -6.03 0.61 2.89
CA ALA A 23 -6.81 -0.54 3.30
C ALA A 23 -8.22 -0.49 2.66
N PRO A 24 -8.82 -1.63 2.29
CA PRO A 24 -10.15 -1.63 1.70
C PRO A 24 -11.22 -1.13 2.68
N PHE A 25 -12.26 -0.46 2.19
CA PHE A 25 -13.34 0.04 3.04
C PHE A 25 -14.01 -1.06 3.87
N TRP A 26 -14.22 -2.24 3.30
CA TRP A 26 -14.84 -3.39 3.98
C TRP A 26 -14.05 -3.86 5.23
N THR A 27 -12.78 -3.48 5.37
CA THR A 27 -11.99 -3.81 6.57
C THR A 27 -12.35 -2.94 7.77
N VAL A 28 -12.98 -1.78 7.56
CA VAL A 28 -13.45 -0.88 8.61
C VAL A 28 -14.47 -1.57 9.51
N PRO A 29 -15.61 -2.12 9.01
CA PRO A 29 -16.57 -2.79 9.86
C PRO A 29 -16.00 -4.05 10.53
N ARG A 30 -15.09 -4.77 9.85
CA ARG A 30 -14.44 -5.96 10.43
C ARG A 30 -13.54 -5.64 11.63
N LYS A 31 -12.89 -4.48 11.63
CA LYS A 31 -11.95 -4.07 12.70
C LYS A 31 -12.60 -3.23 13.80
N TYR A 32 -13.50 -2.32 13.44
CA TYR A 32 -14.07 -1.34 14.38
C TYR A 32 -15.54 -1.59 14.73
N GLY A 33 -16.18 -2.57 14.10
CA GLY A 33 -17.61 -2.82 14.22
C GLY A 33 -18.45 -2.00 13.23
N MET A 34 -19.70 -2.41 13.08
CA MET A 34 -20.66 -1.81 12.15
C MET A 34 -21.05 -0.39 12.59
N GLY A 35 -21.35 0.50 11.64
CA GLY A 35 -21.81 1.88 11.92
C GLY A 35 -20.72 2.89 12.29
N ARG A 36 -19.46 2.47 12.45
CA ARG A 36 -18.34 3.40 12.73
C ARG A 36 -17.89 4.13 11.47
N ARG A 37 -17.92 5.47 11.49
CA ARG A 37 -17.42 6.35 10.41
C ARG A 37 -15.91 6.53 10.50
N VAL A 38 -15.14 5.45 10.36
CA VAL A 38 -13.68 5.48 10.39
C VAL A 38 -13.10 5.32 8.98
N HIS A 39 -12.23 6.23 8.58
CA HIS A 39 -11.55 6.13 7.29
C HIS A 39 -10.49 5.00 7.31
N PRO A 40 -10.41 4.13 6.28
CA PRO A 40 -9.49 2.98 6.27
C PRO A 40 -8.01 3.35 6.32
N GLY A 41 -7.68 4.61 6.00
CA GLY A 41 -6.36 5.17 6.23
C GLY A 41 -5.89 5.05 7.69
N ARG A 42 -6.80 5.04 8.67
CA ARG A 42 -6.47 4.94 10.10
C ARG A 42 -5.76 3.63 10.47
N HIS A 43 -6.06 2.53 9.79
CA HIS A 43 -5.40 1.23 10.00
C HIS A 43 -4.64 0.71 8.78
N THR A 44 -4.38 1.56 7.80
CA THR A 44 -3.46 1.22 6.72
C THR A 44 -2.03 1.23 7.30
N ALA A 45 -1.44 0.06 7.52
CA ALA A 45 -0.12 -0.05 8.15
C ALA A 45 1.00 0.58 7.31
N VAL A 46 0.95 0.42 5.98
CA VAL A 46 1.94 0.95 5.05
C VAL A 46 1.23 1.67 3.92
N LYS A 47 1.46 2.99 3.82
CA LYS A 47 1.05 3.79 2.67
C LYS A 47 2.27 4.51 2.11
N ARG A 48 2.67 4.16 0.89
CA ARG A 48 3.86 4.73 0.26
C ARG A 48 3.51 5.89 -0.68
N SER A 49 4.34 6.93 -0.67
CA SER A 49 4.35 8.00 -1.69
C SER A 49 5.70 8.06 -2.39
N TRP A 50 5.69 8.12 -3.73
CA TRP A 50 6.91 8.18 -4.55
C TRP A 50 7.67 9.51 -4.44
N ARG A 51 6.97 10.59 -4.08
CA ARG A 51 7.58 11.91 -3.83
C ARG A 51 8.24 11.97 -2.47
N ARG A 52 7.61 11.41 -1.43
CA ARG A 52 8.07 11.51 -0.04
C ARG A 52 9.11 10.45 0.35
N THR A 53 8.94 9.21 -0.10
CA THR A 53 9.82 8.10 0.33
C THR A 53 10.30 7.30 -0.87
N LYS A 54 11.63 7.31 -1.08
CA LYS A 54 12.28 6.54 -2.15
C LYS A 54 12.40 5.06 -1.77
N SER A 55 12.18 4.18 -2.74
CA SER A 55 12.30 2.74 -2.54
C SER A 55 13.73 2.27 -2.71
N LYS A 56 14.22 1.39 -1.82
CA LYS A 56 15.53 0.72 -1.92
C LYS A 56 15.52 -0.56 -2.79
N ALA A 57 14.47 -0.76 -3.59
CA ALA A 57 14.26 -1.98 -4.38
C ALA A 57 15.05 -1.99 -5.71
#